data_AF-A0A1G2MVZ9-F1
#
_entry.id   AF-A0A1G2MVZ9-F1
#
_cell.length_a   1.000
_cell.length_b   1.000
_cell.length_c   1.000
_cell.angle_alpha   90.00
_cell.angle_beta   90.00
_cell.angle_gamma   90.00
#
_symmetry.space_group_name_H-M   'P 1'
#
loop_
_entity.id
_entity.type
_entity.pdbx_description
1 polymer ?
#
loop_
_entity_poly.entity_id
_entity_poly.type
_entity_poly.pdbx_seq_one_letter_code
_entity_poly.pdbx_strand_id
1 'polypeptide(L)'
;MYHRARNFLVAISIVCVGLFITSSASAEAIITAVNANPANIPFGYSTNISWVMQDNYGAFLTFYCPTGLAVYNVDGSSFPCNTPTAVTSNSVGITFANTTGNTASVRVHITPKDGAGTGYEGGSMDTYLSIGAIPFPITDFTASTNNIVSGGHVTLTWKGNTGVTGSNIQFDCSNDLQFLSITPAIQETLTCGALVYTSNLAGSGSVTVSATNSTLATTTARARVLPMIVSGFYDGTHSMSLLFDVGPRIVVQPGSVTNFTATANRLVSGNQTTLSWNTQNTKAVNLQFTCTSGISTHSVVGTSTQALPCGIPAFTQSVSGTTTSTFMLINTTGLVQNISVLVFPQNADGTYNGTRGAQTNLLVYPPTITPTPPPTPPVSIPVTGIATSPVTQTKTFTSIKGATTFTQYLVRGSSKSQVKQLQQLLSQDATLYPEQLVTGYFGPATDRALKRFQERYTIARPGDEGYGLVGPKTRAKLNSLLDL
;
A
#
# COMPACT_ATOMS: atom_id res chain seq x y z
N MET A 1 83.27 -76.36 56.85
CA MET A 1 82.98 -77.65 57.51
C MET A 1 81.56 -78.07 57.17
N TYR A 2 81.42 -79.29 56.67
CA TYR A 2 80.18 -79.95 56.25
C TYR A 2 79.16 -80.05 57.40
N HIS A 3 77.87 -79.74 57.17
CA HIS A 3 76.84 -80.79 57.14
C HIS A 3 75.41 -80.32 56.77
N ARG A 4 74.95 -80.87 55.64
CA ARG A 4 73.64 -81.44 55.31
C ARG A 4 72.33 -80.68 55.61
N ALA A 5 71.65 -80.43 54.49
CA ALA A 5 70.21 -80.18 54.34
C ALA A 5 69.30 -81.24 54.99
N ARG A 6 68.13 -80.79 55.45
CA ARG A 6 66.90 -81.57 55.58
C ARG A 6 65.70 -80.71 55.20
N ASN A 7 64.98 -81.19 54.20
CA ASN A 7 63.68 -80.70 53.74
C ASN A 7 62.64 -80.79 54.87
N PHE A 8 61.83 -79.74 55.00
CA PHE A 8 60.48 -79.83 55.57
C PHE A 8 59.49 -79.22 54.58
N LEU A 9 58.65 -80.09 54.01
CA LEU A 9 57.43 -79.71 53.33
C LEU A 9 56.46 -79.13 54.35
N VAL A 10 55.88 -77.97 54.06
CA VAL A 10 54.59 -77.56 54.62
C VAL A 10 53.64 -77.39 53.44
N ALA A 11 52.61 -78.22 53.44
CA ALA A 11 51.54 -78.24 52.47
C ALA A 11 50.66 -77.00 52.61
N ILE A 12 50.51 -76.23 51.53
CA ILE A 12 49.41 -75.29 51.36
C ILE A 12 48.55 -75.83 50.22
N SER A 13 47.36 -76.29 50.59
CA SER A 13 46.31 -76.70 49.66
C SER A 13 45.88 -75.51 48.80
N ILE A 14 46.30 -75.50 47.53
CA ILE A 14 45.70 -74.64 46.52
C ILE A 14 44.47 -75.39 46.00
N VAL A 15 43.29 -74.89 46.35
CA VAL A 15 42.03 -75.28 45.74
C VAL A 15 42.07 -74.80 44.29
N CYS A 16 42.33 -75.70 43.34
CA CYS A 16 42.08 -75.45 41.93
C CYS A 16 40.56 -75.39 41.72
N VAL A 17 39.97 -74.21 41.85
CA VAL A 17 38.68 -73.92 41.22
C VAL A 17 38.95 -73.90 39.72
N GLY A 18 38.64 -75.00 39.04
CA GLY A 18 38.60 -75.03 37.59
C GLY A 18 37.55 -74.03 37.13
N LEU A 19 37.96 -72.83 36.74
CA LEU A 19 37.15 -71.95 35.92
C LEU A 19 37.02 -72.63 34.56
N PHE A 20 35.99 -73.44 34.39
CA PHE A 20 35.49 -73.76 33.07
C PHE A 20 34.96 -72.46 32.49
N ILE A 21 35.83 -71.73 31.79
CA ILE A 21 35.37 -70.72 30.83
C ILE A 21 34.76 -71.54 29.69
N THR A 22 33.47 -71.84 29.80
CA THR A 22 32.68 -72.17 28.62
C THR A 22 32.66 -70.90 27.78
N SER A 23 33.61 -70.76 26.85
CA SER A 23 33.40 -69.86 25.72
C SER A 23 32.25 -70.48 24.93
N SER A 24 31.02 -70.10 25.30
CA SER A 24 29.90 -70.20 24.38
C SER A 24 30.30 -69.36 23.18
N ALA A 25 30.83 -70.00 22.13
CA ALA A 25 30.81 -69.44 20.80
C ALA A 25 29.33 -69.19 20.51
N SER A 26 28.88 -67.94 20.69
CA SER A 26 27.56 -67.54 20.22
C SER A 26 27.55 -67.83 18.73
N ALA A 27 26.56 -68.58 18.25
CA ALA A 27 26.33 -68.72 16.82
C ALA A 27 26.43 -67.33 16.17
N GLU A 28 27.31 -67.18 15.19
CA GLU A 28 27.50 -65.92 14.49
C GLU A 28 26.22 -65.65 13.71
N ALA A 29 25.41 -64.70 14.17
CA ALA A 29 24.17 -64.35 13.51
C ALA A 29 24.51 -63.69 12.17
N ILE A 30 24.25 -64.38 11.05
CA ILE A 30 24.66 -63.94 9.71
C ILE A 30 23.44 -63.79 8.80
N ILE A 31 23.39 -62.68 8.05
CA ILE A 31 22.49 -62.50 6.92
C ILE A 31 23.11 -63.16 5.70
N THR A 32 22.36 -64.05 5.04
CA THR A 32 22.84 -64.81 3.88
C THR A 32 22.31 -64.29 2.55
N ALA A 33 21.20 -63.54 2.58
CA ALA A 33 20.63 -62.89 1.41
C ALA A 33 19.77 -61.69 1.81
N VAL A 34 19.76 -60.66 0.96
CA VAL A 34 18.87 -59.50 1.06
C VAL A 34 18.22 -59.29 -0.31
N ASN A 35 16.91 -59.02 -0.31
CA ASN A 35 16.16 -58.67 -1.51
C ASN A 35 15.35 -57.40 -1.26
N ALA A 36 15.31 -56.52 -2.26
CA ALA A 36 14.39 -55.39 -2.31
C ALA A 36 13.58 -55.47 -3.59
N ASN A 37 12.25 -55.53 -3.47
CA ASN A 37 11.37 -55.65 -4.62
C ASN A 37 10.16 -54.69 -4.53
N PRO A 38 10.04 -53.73 -5.46
CA PRO A 38 11.04 -53.33 -6.46
C PRO A 38 12.22 -52.56 -5.83
N ALA A 39 13.42 -52.66 -6.42
CA ALA A 39 14.58 -51.84 -6.01
C ALA A 39 14.57 -50.43 -6.65
N ASN A 40 13.89 -50.26 -7.80
CA ASN A 40 13.61 -48.97 -8.42
C ASN A 40 12.18 -48.57 -8.09
N ILE A 41 12.00 -47.49 -7.34
CA ILE A 41 10.73 -47.15 -6.70
C ILE A 41 10.30 -45.78 -7.20
N PRO A 42 9.34 -45.72 -8.14
CA PRO A 42 8.73 -44.46 -8.53
C PRO A 42 7.96 -43.85 -7.35
N PHE A 43 7.69 -42.54 -7.42
CA PHE A 43 6.86 -41.86 -6.42
C PHE A 43 5.49 -42.55 -6.26
N GLY A 44 5.07 -42.76 -5.01
CA GLY A 44 3.78 -43.36 -4.68
C GLY A 44 3.76 -44.90 -4.61
N TYR A 45 4.88 -45.57 -4.91
CA TYR A 45 5.01 -47.02 -4.79
C TYR A 45 5.73 -47.42 -3.49
N SER A 46 5.40 -48.60 -2.99
CA SER A 46 6.13 -49.23 -1.89
C SER A 46 7.17 -50.22 -2.40
N THR A 47 8.15 -50.52 -1.55
CA THR A 47 9.07 -51.65 -1.72
C THR A 47 8.95 -52.56 -0.52
N ASN A 48 9.21 -53.85 -0.74
CA ASN A 48 9.40 -54.79 0.35
C ASN A 48 10.87 -55.18 0.42
N ILE A 49 11.49 -54.93 1.57
CA ILE A 49 12.86 -55.33 1.86
C ILE A 49 12.79 -56.58 2.73
N SER A 50 13.30 -57.69 2.24
CA SER A 50 13.36 -58.96 2.97
C SER A 50 14.77 -59.49 3.03
N TRP A 51 15.06 -60.26 4.08
CA TRP A 51 16.37 -60.87 4.27
C TRP A 51 16.23 -62.27 4.86
N VAL A 52 17.27 -63.07 4.65
CA VAL A 52 17.37 -64.43 5.18
C VAL A 52 18.47 -64.46 6.23
N MET A 53 18.14 -64.94 7.42
CA MET A 53 19.08 -65.15 8.52
C MET A 53 19.02 -66.62 8.95
N GLN A 54 20.15 -67.13 9.44
CA GLN A 54 20.21 -68.48 10.02
C GLN A 54 19.54 -68.55 11.40
N ASP A 55 19.55 -67.43 12.13
CA ASP A 55 18.98 -67.31 13.47
C ASP A 55 17.75 -66.38 13.51
N ASN A 56 16.97 -66.43 14.60
CA ASN A 56 15.69 -65.71 14.72
C ASN A 56 15.70 -64.58 15.78
N TYR A 57 16.87 -64.00 16.08
CA TYR A 57 17.02 -62.94 17.08
C TYR A 57 16.56 -61.55 16.60
N GLY A 58 16.15 -61.43 15.33
CA GLY A 58 15.74 -60.17 14.69
C GLY A 58 16.92 -59.40 14.11
N ALA A 59 16.66 -58.18 13.63
CA ALA A 59 17.69 -57.34 13.00
C ALA A 59 17.52 -55.86 13.36
N PHE A 60 18.51 -55.06 13.03
CA PHE A 60 18.42 -53.60 12.91
C PHE A 60 18.43 -53.23 11.43
N LEU A 61 17.56 -52.29 11.05
CA LEU A 61 17.53 -51.67 9.72
C LEU A 61 18.00 -50.23 9.81
N THR A 62 18.92 -49.84 8.93
CA THR A 62 19.38 -48.45 8.80
C THR A 62 19.26 -48.00 7.35
N PHE A 63 18.44 -46.97 7.10
CA PHE A 63 18.36 -46.30 5.81
C PHE A 63 19.31 -45.11 5.77
N TYR A 64 20.32 -45.14 4.91
CA TYR A 64 21.21 -44.01 4.69
C TYR A 64 20.59 -43.06 3.68
N CYS A 65 19.79 -42.13 4.18
CA CYS A 65 19.03 -41.19 3.37
C CYS A 65 19.82 -39.90 3.13
N PRO A 66 19.89 -39.39 1.88
CA PRO A 66 20.31 -38.03 1.65
C PRO A 66 19.29 -37.04 2.22
N THR A 67 19.72 -35.79 2.38
CA THR A 67 18.87 -34.67 2.78
C THR A 67 17.69 -34.52 1.81
N GLY A 68 16.45 -34.42 2.32
CA GLY A 68 15.22 -34.35 1.51
C GLY A 68 14.59 -35.68 1.14
N LEU A 69 15.10 -36.78 1.69
CA LEU A 69 14.46 -38.09 1.57
C LEU A 69 13.96 -38.56 2.94
N ALA A 70 12.68 -38.92 3.00
CA ALA A 70 12.03 -39.46 4.17
C ALA A 70 11.51 -40.87 3.89
N VAL A 71 11.51 -41.71 4.93
CA VAL A 71 11.12 -43.11 4.89
C VAL A 71 9.89 -43.30 5.77
N TYR A 72 8.93 -44.06 5.29
CA TYR A 72 7.71 -44.36 6.01
C TYR A 72 7.40 -45.85 5.94
N ASN A 73 6.81 -46.40 6.99
CA ASN A 73 6.14 -47.68 6.91
C ASN A 73 4.95 -47.58 5.93
N VAL A 74 4.48 -48.72 5.44
CA VAL A 74 3.29 -48.78 4.55
C VAL A 74 2.01 -48.24 5.20
N ASP A 75 1.95 -48.16 6.52
CA ASP A 75 0.85 -47.55 7.28
C ASP A 75 0.95 -46.01 7.39
N GLY A 76 2.02 -45.41 6.84
CA GLY A 76 2.28 -43.97 6.85
C GLY A 76 3.05 -43.46 8.07
N SER A 77 3.36 -44.31 9.04
CA SER A 77 4.20 -43.92 10.19
C SER A 77 5.65 -43.69 9.75
N SER A 78 6.32 -42.68 10.33
CA SER A 78 7.70 -42.34 9.96
C SER A 78 8.69 -43.42 10.39
N PHE A 79 9.60 -43.79 9.48
CA PHE A 79 10.76 -44.62 9.78
C PHE A 79 12.02 -43.73 9.79
N PRO A 80 12.83 -43.74 10.85
CA PRO A 80 13.94 -42.79 10.98
C PRO A 80 15.07 -43.11 9.99
N CYS A 81 15.51 -42.08 9.27
CA CYS A 81 16.72 -42.14 8.46
C CYS A 81 17.98 -42.08 9.34
N ASN A 82 19.08 -42.66 8.83
CA ASN A 82 20.42 -42.61 9.40
C ASN A 82 20.52 -43.11 10.84
N THR A 83 19.53 -43.88 11.30
CA THR A 83 19.41 -44.38 12.68
C THR A 83 19.08 -45.88 12.64
N PRO A 84 19.88 -46.76 13.28
CA PRO A 84 19.57 -48.17 13.39
C PRO A 84 18.26 -48.40 14.15
N THR A 85 17.31 -49.09 13.51
CA THR A 85 15.98 -49.32 14.06
C THR A 85 15.72 -50.81 14.17
N ALA A 86 15.39 -51.27 15.39
CA ALA A 86 15.10 -52.68 15.64
C ALA A 86 13.82 -53.12 14.92
N VAL A 87 13.91 -54.25 14.22
CA VAL A 87 12.80 -54.91 13.54
C VAL A 87 12.73 -56.38 13.94
N THR A 88 11.51 -56.90 14.11
CA THR A 88 11.25 -58.28 14.58
C THR A 88 10.83 -59.22 13.46
N SER A 89 10.44 -58.68 12.31
CA SER A 89 10.12 -59.43 11.08
C SER A 89 11.33 -59.46 10.17
N ASN A 90 11.50 -60.54 9.40
CA ASN A 90 12.54 -60.68 8.36
C ASN A 90 12.16 -59.98 7.04
N SER A 91 11.16 -59.11 7.09
CA SER A 91 10.64 -58.35 5.97
C SER A 91 9.97 -57.08 6.46
N VAL A 92 10.21 -55.96 5.76
CA VAL A 92 9.59 -54.66 6.05
C VAL A 92 9.11 -54.01 4.75
N GLY A 93 7.84 -53.64 4.73
CA GLY A 93 7.25 -52.82 3.67
C GLY A 93 7.46 -51.35 3.94
N ILE A 94 8.02 -50.63 2.99
CA ILE A 94 8.43 -49.22 3.12
C ILE A 94 7.95 -48.39 1.94
N THR A 95 7.60 -47.14 2.20
CA THR A 95 7.37 -46.09 1.20
C THR A 95 8.32 -44.92 1.43
N PHE A 96 8.49 -44.08 0.41
CA PHE A 96 9.44 -42.97 0.44
C PHE A 96 8.79 -41.66 -0.02
N ALA A 97 9.26 -40.56 0.55
CA ALA A 97 9.06 -39.23 0.00
C ALA A 97 10.40 -38.62 -0.36
N ASN A 98 10.59 -38.27 -1.62
CA ASN A 98 11.84 -37.71 -2.13
C ASN A 98 11.60 -36.29 -2.68
N THR A 99 11.88 -35.28 -1.86
CA THR A 99 11.76 -33.86 -2.21
C THR A 99 13.04 -33.28 -2.81
N THR A 100 14.03 -34.11 -3.16
CA THR A 100 15.33 -33.63 -3.71
C THR A 100 15.24 -33.16 -5.17
N GLY A 101 14.11 -33.37 -5.84
CA GLY A 101 13.88 -33.02 -7.24
C GLY A 101 14.54 -33.98 -8.25
N ASN A 102 15.37 -34.92 -7.80
CA ASN A 102 16.01 -35.94 -8.65
C ASN A 102 15.89 -37.34 -8.04
N THR A 103 16.11 -38.38 -8.85
CA THR A 103 16.18 -39.74 -8.33
C THR A 103 17.35 -39.86 -7.34
N ALA A 104 17.08 -40.40 -6.15
CA ALA A 104 18.05 -40.56 -5.07
C ALA A 104 18.41 -42.03 -4.85
N SER A 105 19.69 -42.32 -4.56
CA SER A 105 20.11 -43.65 -4.14
C SER A 105 20.13 -43.75 -2.61
N VAL A 106 19.56 -44.84 -2.07
CA VAL A 106 19.51 -45.11 -0.63
C VAL A 106 20.19 -46.44 -0.36
N ARG A 107 21.23 -46.44 0.48
CA ARG A 107 21.81 -47.67 1.03
C ARG A 107 20.97 -48.12 2.23
N VAL A 108 20.57 -49.38 2.24
CA VAL A 108 19.89 -50.02 3.37
C VAL A 108 20.85 -51.02 3.95
N HIS A 109 21.22 -50.80 5.21
CA HIS A 109 22.11 -51.68 5.96
C HIS A 109 21.28 -52.49 6.96
N ILE A 110 21.42 -53.80 6.90
CA ILE A 110 20.73 -54.74 7.78
C ILE A 110 21.79 -55.38 8.67
N THR A 111 21.65 -55.19 9.98
CA THR A 111 22.55 -55.75 11.00
C THR A 111 21.80 -56.83 11.78
N PRO A 112 22.18 -58.12 11.71
CA PRO A 112 21.53 -59.17 12.50
C PRO A 112 21.77 -58.97 13.99
N LYS A 113 20.83 -59.39 14.83
CA LYS A 113 21.02 -59.41 16.29
C LYS A 113 21.68 -60.71 16.72
N ASP A 114 22.60 -60.61 17.66
CA ASP A 114 23.14 -61.76 18.37
C ASP A 114 22.17 -62.27 19.47
N GLY A 115 22.54 -63.36 20.14
CA GLY A 115 21.75 -63.93 21.24
C GLY A 115 21.61 -63.02 22.47
N ALA A 116 22.37 -61.93 22.56
CA ALA A 116 22.24 -60.89 23.58
C ALA A 116 21.35 -59.71 23.12
N GLY A 117 20.85 -59.74 21.88
CA GLY A 117 20.03 -58.68 21.29
C GLY A 117 20.83 -57.50 20.75
N THR A 118 22.16 -57.61 20.68
CA THR A 118 23.06 -56.57 20.16
C THR A 118 23.27 -56.77 18.67
N GLY A 119 23.49 -55.69 17.91
CA GLY A 119 23.81 -55.79 16.49
C GLY A 119 25.20 -56.41 16.26
N TYR A 120 25.26 -57.44 15.40
CA TYR A 120 26.51 -58.09 15.01
C TYR A 120 26.92 -57.67 13.59
N GLU A 121 27.85 -56.72 13.51
CA GLU A 121 28.31 -56.12 12.23
C GLU A 121 29.01 -57.11 11.28
N GLY A 122 29.63 -58.17 11.82
CA GLY A 122 30.30 -59.19 11.01
C GLY A 122 29.34 -60.00 10.11
N GLY A 123 28.05 -60.00 10.44
CA GLY A 123 26.99 -60.70 9.71
C GLY A 123 26.06 -59.79 8.90
N SER A 124 26.38 -58.50 8.80
CA SER A 124 25.55 -57.50 8.12
C SER A 124 25.58 -57.62 6.60
N MET A 125 24.52 -57.12 5.94
CA MET A 125 24.47 -56.98 4.49
C MET A 125 23.84 -55.64 4.08
N ASP A 126 24.24 -55.15 2.91
CA ASP A 126 23.70 -53.95 2.29
C ASP A 126 22.81 -54.31 1.09
N THR A 127 21.78 -53.50 0.86
CA THR A 127 21.09 -53.40 -0.43
C THR A 127 20.92 -51.93 -0.82
N TYR A 128 20.69 -51.66 -2.11
CA TYR A 128 20.60 -50.31 -2.65
C TYR A 128 19.27 -50.11 -3.36
N LEU A 129 18.64 -48.98 -3.06
CA LEU A 129 17.38 -48.57 -3.66
C LEU A 129 17.58 -47.32 -4.51
N SER A 130 16.78 -47.20 -5.56
CA SER A 130 16.68 -46.01 -6.41
C SER A 130 15.29 -45.42 -6.28
N ILE A 131 15.20 -44.22 -5.70
CA ILE A 131 13.94 -43.58 -5.29
C ILE A 131 13.64 -42.41 -6.21
N GLY A 132 12.57 -42.48 -7.00
CA GLY A 132 12.13 -41.38 -7.85
C GLY A 132 11.70 -40.15 -7.03
N ALA A 133 11.95 -38.95 -7.55
CA ALA A 133 11.50 -37.71 -6.93
C ALA A 133 9.97 -37.55 -6.99
N ILE A 134 9.41 -36.76 -6.08
CA ILE A 134 8.02 -36.32 -6.17
C ILE A 134 7.90 -35.39 -7.40
N PRO A 135 7.12 -35.75 -8.44
CA PRO A 135 7.07 -34.97 -9.68
C PRO A 135 6.39 -33.60 -9.50
N PHE A 136 5.37 -33.55 -8.64
CA PHE A 136 4.64 -32.32 -8.29
C PHE A 136 4.54 -32.23 -6.76
N PRO A 137 5.56 -31.65 -6.09
CA PRO A 137 5.56 -31.52 -4.64
C PRO A 137 4.45 -30.58 -4.14
N ILE A 138 4.11 -29.56 -4.92
CA ILE A 138 2.93 -28.72 -4.69
C ILE A 138 1.86 -29.12 -5.70
N THR A 139 0.70 -29.52 -5.20
CA THR A 139 -0.42 -30.03 -6.01
C THR A 139 -1.46 -28.97 -6.31
N ASP A 140 -1.55 -27.93 -5.47
CA ASP A 140 -2.48 -26.83 -5.64
C ASP A 140 -1.93 -25.54 -5.00
N PHE A 141 -2.23 -24.40 -5.60
CA PHE A 141 -1.88 -23.08 -5.08
C PHE A 141 -2.91 -22.03 -5.53
N THR A 142 -3.70 -21.53 -4.58
CA THR A 142 -4.85 -20.65 -4.83
C THR A 142 -4.79 -19.37 -4.02
N ALA A 143 -5.54 -18.36 -4.47
CA ALA A 143 -5.76 -17.13 -3.72
C ALA A 143 -7.25 -16.99 -3.39
N SER A 144 -7.55 -16.36 -2.26
CA SER A 144 -8.92 -16.00 -1.87
C SER A 144 -9.59 -15.04 -2.85
N THR A 145 -8.80 -14.29 -3.63
CA THR A 145 -9.24 -13.38 -4.68
C THR A 145 -8.13 -13.18 -5.70
N ASN A 146 -8.49 -12.95 -6.96
CA ASN A 146 -7.53 -12.60 -8.01
C ASN A 146 -7.26 -11.10 -8.10
N ASN A 147 -8.00 -10.28 -7.34
CA ASN A 147 -7.88 -8.82 -7.36
C ASN A 147 -7.98 -8.26 -5.94
N ILE A 148 -7.05 -7.39 -5.57
CA ILE A 148 -7.10 -6.61 -4.34
C ILE A 148 -6.92 -5.13 -4.62
N VAL A 149 -7.55 -4.26 -3.83
CA VAL A 149 -7.21 -2.84 -3.81
C VAL A 149 -5.83 -2.63 -3.20
N SER A 150 -5.12 -1.55 -3.56
CA SER A 150 -3.85 -1.22 -2.90
C SER A 150 -4.05 -1.04 -1.38
N GLY A 151 -3.31 -1.81 -0.58
CA GLY A 151 -3.46 -1.92 0.88
C GLY A 151 -4.45 -3.00 1.33
N GLY A 152 -5.09 -3.70 0.40
CA GLY A 152 -5.97 -4.85 0.67
C GLY A 152 -5.19 -6.10 1.05
N HIS A 153 -5.93 -7.21 1.25
CA HIS A 153 -5.38 -8.49 1.71
C HIS A 153 -5.74 -9.63 0.76
N VAL A 154 -4.82 -10.58 0.62
CA VAL A 154 -5.04 -11.82 -0.12
C VAL A 154 -4.55 -13.00 0.71
N THR A 155 -5.37 -14.05 0.82
CA THR A 155 -4.99 -15.31 1.45
C THR A 155 -4.52 -16.27 0.38
N LEU A 156 -3.26 -16.67 0.47
CA LEU A 156 -2.61 -17.64 -0.40
C LEU A 156 -2.68 -19.01 0.28
N THR A 157 -3.21 -20.03 -0.40
CA THR A 157 -3.40 -21.38 0.14
C THR A 157 -2.74 -22.39 -0.77
N TRP A 158 -1.92 -23.28 -0.23
CA TRP A 158 -1.24 -24.32 -1.00
C TRP A 158 -1.48 -25.71 -0.39
N LYS A 159 -1.38 -26.72 -1.26
CA LYS A 159 -1.45 -28.12 -0.88
C LYS A 159 -0.19 -28.85 -1.33
N GLY A 160 0.66 -29.21 -0.37
CA GLY A 160 1.78 -30.10 -0.58
C GLY A 160 1.32 -31.54 -0.78
N ASN A 161 2.06 -32.29 -1.59
CA ASN A 161 1.90 -33.72 -1.74
C ASN A 161 2.36 -34.47 -0.49
N THR A 162 1.97 -35.74 -0.35
CA THR A 162 2.38 -36.59 0.78
C THR A 162 3.91 -36.62 0.91
N GLY A 163 4.40 -36.33 2.12
CA GLY A 163 5.83 -36.29 2.43
C GLY A 163 6.52 -34.94 2.22
N VAL A 164 5.82 -33.94 1.68
CA VAL A 164 6.28 -32.54 1.78
C VAL A 164 6.00 -32.05 3.19
N THR A 165 7.06 -31.88 3.97
CA THR A 165 6.96 -31.53 5.40
C THR A 165 6.98 -30.04 5.66
N GLY A 166 7.47 -29.25 4.70
CA GLY A 166 7.52 -27.80 4.82
C GLY A 166 7.49 -27.09 3.47
N SER A 167 7.26 -25.79 3.52
CA SER A 167 7.24 -24.89 2.36
C SER A 167 7.76 -23.51 2.75
N ASN A 168 8.00 -22.66 1.75
CA ASN A 168 8.15 -21.23 1.92
C ASN A 168 7.47 -20.51 0.75
N ILE A 169 7.36 -19.19 0.84
CA ILE A 169 6.79 -18.35 -0.20
C ILE A 169 7.84 -17.34 -0.64
N GLN A 170 7.79 -16.99 -1.92
CA GLN A 170 8.56 -15.92 -2.53
C GLN A 170 7.60 -15.05 -3.34
N PHE A 171 7.79 -13.74 -3.30
CA PHE A 171 7.10 -12.80 -4.18
C PHE A 171 8.07 -12.30 -5.25
N ASP A 172 7.69 -12.41 -6.52
CA ASP A 172 8.37 -11.69 -7.59
C ASP A 172 7.73 -10.31 -7.66
N CYS A 173 8.49 -9.25 -7.40
CA CYS A 173 7.96 -7.88 -7.40
C CYS A 173 8.57 -7.08 -8.55
N SER A 174 7.75 -6.23 -9.17
CA SER A 174 8.24 -4.98 -9.73
C SER A 174 8.58 -4.03 -8.57
N ASN A 175 9.41 -3.02 -8.80
CA ASN A 175 9.74 -1.99 -7.79
C ASN A 175 8.50 -1.20 -7.30
N ASP A 176 7.33 -1.45 -7.88
CA ASP A 176 6.09 -0.72 -7.63
C ASP A 176 5.22 -1.33 -6.52
N LEU A 177 5.45 -2.62 -6.20
CA LEU A 177 4.69 -3.38 -5.21
C LEU A 177 5.48 -3.56 -3.91
N GLN A 178 4.81 -3.39 -2.78
CA GLN A 178 5.36 -3.71 -1.46
C GLN A 178 4.40 -4.67 -0.74
N PHE A 179 4.94 -5.79 -0.25
CA PHE A 179 4.19 -6.80 0.49
C PHE A 179 4.43 -6.68 2.00
N LEU A 180 3.38 -6.93 2.80
CA LEU A 180 3.44 -6.93 4.26
C LEU A 180 2.80 -8.20 4.82
N SER A 181 3.44 -8.80 5.83
CA SER A 181 2.82 -9.89 6.61
C SER A 181 1.68 -9.37 7.48
N ILE A 182 0.62 -10.17 7.67
CA ILE A 182 -0.50 -9.80 8.56
C ILE A 182 -0.67 -10.70 9.79
N THR A 183 0.17 -11.71 10.02
CA THR A 183 0.05 -12.62 11.18
C THR A 183 1.40 -13.08 11.75
N PRO A 184 1.67 -12.92 13.06
CA PRO A 184 1.14 -11.92 14.00
C PRO A 184 2.20 -10.91 14.52
N ALA A 185 1.71 -9.70 14.84
CA ALA A 185 2.27 -8.64 15.68
C ALA A 185 3.21 -7.58 15.08
N ILE A 186 3.86 -7.80 13.94
CA ILE A 186 4.66 -6.74 13.28
C ILE A 186 4.37 -6.78 11.77
N GLN A 187 3.92 -5.66 11.20
CA GLN A 187 3.91 -5.47 9.75
C GLN A 187 5.35 -5.36 9.27
N GLU A 188 6.00 -6.50 9.08
CA GLU A 188 7.31 -6.53 8.44
C GLU A 188 7.13 -6.45 6.93
N THR A 189 7.95 -5.59 6.31
CA THR A 189 8.04 -5.54 4.86
C THR A 189 8.64 -6.85 4.39
N LEU A 190 7.92 -7.57 3.54
CA LEU A 190 8.38 -8.83 3.01
C LEU A 190 9.36 -8.56 1.87
N THR A 191 10.52 -9.19 1.95
CA THR A 191 11.59 -9.01 0.96
C THR A 191 11.20 -9.67 -0.36
N CYS A 192 11.02 -8.84 -1.39
CA CYS A 192 10.78 -9.31 -2.75
C CYS A 192 12.00 -10.05 -3.32
N GLY A 193 11.76 -11.08 -4.12
CA GLY A 193 12.81 -11.90 -4.74
C GLY A 193 13.57 -12.80 -3.77
N ALA A 194 13.23 -12.80 -2.48
CA ALA A 194 13.79 -13.69 -1.46
C ALA A 194 12.69 -14.51 -0.77
N LEU A 195 13.11 -15.49 0.03
CA LEU A 195 12.20 -16.24 0.88
C LEU A 195 11.57 -15.31 1.91
N VAL A 196 10.25 -15.40 2.04
CA VAL A 196 9.44 -14.48 2.86
C VAL A 196 9.56 -14.79 4.34
N TYR A 197 9.57 -16.07 4.70
CA TYR A 197 9.56 -16.51 6.09
C TYR A 197 10.90 -17.09 6.52
N THR A 198 11.38 -16.68 7.68
CA THR A 198 12.60 -17.21 8.31
C THR A 198 12.38 -18.59 8.92
N SER A 199 11.17 -18.87 9.38
CA SER A 199 10.71 -20.21 9.80
C SER A 199 10.05 -20.96 8.66
N ASN A 200 10.22 -22.29 8.61
CA ASN A 200 9.53 -23.13 7.64
C ASN A 200 8.01 -23.04 7.83
N LEU A 201 7.27 -22.82 6.75
CA LEU A 201 5.84 -23.04 6.73
C LEU A 201 5.57 -24.54 6.64
N ALA A 202 4.36 -24.97 6.98
CA ALA A 202 3.94 -26.35 6.80
C ALA A 202 3.85 -26.73 5.30
N GLY A 203 4.04 -28.01 4.99
CA GLY A 203 3.97 -28.51 3.61
C GLY A 203 2.64 -28.24 2.91
N SER A 204 1.54 -28.17 3.67
CA SER A 204 0.26 -27.60 3.24
C SER A 204 -0.18 -26.53 4.23
N GLY A 205 -0.78 -25.45 3.76
CA GLY A 205 -1.21 -24.37 4.64
C GLY A 205 -1.72 -23.16 3.90
N SER A 206 -1.90 -22.08 4.65
CA SER A 206 -2.25 -20.78 4.09
C SER A 206 -1.54 -19.67 4.83
N VAL A 207 -1.30 -18.57 4.12
CA VAL A 207 -0.85 -17.30 4.70
C VAL A 207 -1.68 -16.18 4.11
N THR A 208 -1.88 -15.13 4.90
CA THR A 208 -2.47 -13.91 4.38
C THR A 208 -1.40 -12.83 4.34
N VAL A 209 -1.39 -12.05 3.27
CA VAL A 209 -0.50 -10.92 3.07
C VAL A 209 -1.28 -9.69 2.64
N SER A 210 -0.72 -8.52 2.89
CA SER A 210 -1.17 -7.26 2.27
C SER A 210 -0.20 -6.85 1.18
N ALA A 211 -0.69 -6.11 0.18
CA ALA A 211 0.15 -5.50 -0.85
C ALA A 211 -0.27 -4.06 -1.11
N THR A 212 0.69 -3.15 -1.22
CA THR A 212 0.48 -1.78 -1.69
C THR A 212 1.07 -1.61 -3.09
N ASN A 213 0.43 -0.76 -3.89
CA ASN A 213 0.88 -0.40 -5.22
C ASN A 213 1.17 1.11 -5.25
N SER A 214 2.36 1.48 -5.71
CA SER A 214 2.80 2.87 -5.80
C SER A 214 2.43 3.54 -7.13
N THR A 215 2.03 2.78 -8.15
CA THR A 215 1.68 3.30 -9.48
C THR A 215 0.21 3.71 -9.59
N LEU A 216 -0.14 4.50 -10.61
CA LEU A 216 -1.52 4.85 -10.92
C LEU A 216 -2.26 3.81 -11.79
N ALA A 217 -1.60 2.68 -12.10
CA ALA A 217 -2.18 1.58 -12.86
C ALA A 217 -2.28 0.32 -11.99
N THR A 218 -3.12 -0.64 -12.39
CA THR A 218 -3.12 -1.96 -11.78
C THR A 218 -1.81 -2.67 -12.09
N THR A 219 -1.22 -3.34 -11.11
CA THR A 219 0.04 -4.07 -11.25
C THR A 219 -0.18 -5.53 -10.83
N THR A 220 0.21 -6.46 -11.70
CA THR A 220 0.12 -7.90 -11.43
C THR A 220 1.27 -8.33 -10.52
N ALA A 221 0.91 -8.94 -9.40
CA ALA A 221 1.81 -9.62 -8.49
C ALA A 221 1.99 -11.10 -8.87
N ARG A 222 3.17 -11.65 -8.62
CA ARG A 222 3.42 -13.09 -8.70
C ARG A 222 3.92 -13.62 -7.36
N ALA A 223 3.18 -14.58 -6.81
CA ALA A 223 3.62 -15.36 -5.67
C ALA A 223 4.10 -16.74 -6.14
N ARG A 224 5.08 -17.30 -5.45
CA ARG A 224 5.56 -18.67 -5.62
C ARG A 224 5.57 -19.38 -4.28
N VAL A 225 5.08 -20.61 -4.24
CA VAL A 225 5.30 -21.51 -3.11
C VAL A 225 6.38 -22.51 -3.48
N LEU A 226 7.38 -22.63 -2.61
CA LEU A 226 8.54 -23.48 -2.79
C LEU A 226 8.48 -24.64 -1.78
N PRO A 227 8.47 -25.91 -2.22
CA PRO A 227 8.51 -27.05 -1.32
C PRO A 227 9.89 -27.15 -0.63
N MET A 228 9.89 -27.56 0.64
CA MET A 228 11.10 -27.72 1.43
C MET A 228 11.82 -29.03 1.09
N ILE A 229 13.12 -28.94 0.84
CA ILE A 229 14.01 -30.11 0.74
C ILE A 229 14.44 -30.49 2.16
N VAL A 230 14.97 -29.53 2.89
CA VAL A 230 15.32 -29.63 4.31
C VAL A 230 15.10 -28.28 4.96
N SER A 231 15.02 -28.25 6.29
CA SER A 231 14.84 -27.01 7.05
C SER A 231 15.76 -25.89 6.52
N GLY A 232 15.16 -24.79 6.05
CA GLY A 232 15.87 -23.63 5.49
C GLY A 232 16.30 -23.71 4.02
N PHE A 233 16.15 -24.86 3.35
CA PHE A 233 16.48 -25.05 1.93
C PHE A 233 15.25 -25.52 1.14
N TYR A 234 14.92 -24.80 0.07
CA TYR A 234 13.69 -25.00 -0.69
C TYR A 234 13.99 -25.19 -2.18
N ASP A 235 13.17 -26.00 -2.85
CA ASP A 235 13.31 -26.28 -4.27
C ASP A 235 12.55 -25.23 -5.11
N GLY A 236 13.30 -24.37 -5.80
CA GLY A 236 12.73 -23.39 -6.73
C GLY A 236 12.28 -23.97 -8.06
N THR A 237 12.80 -25.13 -8.47
CA THR A 237 12.53 -25.74 -9.79
C THR A 237 11.16 -26.39 -9.84
N HIS A 238 10.69 -26.94 -8.73
CA HIS A 238 9.34 -27.49 -8.57
C HIS A 238 8.40 -26.56 -7.78
N SER A 239 8.66 -25.26 -7.83
CA SER A 239 7.77 -24.25 -7.25
C SER A 239 6.48 -24.09 -8.05
N MET A 240 5.38 -23.77 -7.38
CA MET A 240 4.11 -23.43 -8.03
C MET A 240 3.87 -21.93 -7.94
N SER A 241 3.44 -21.31 -9.04
CA SER A 241 3.22 -19.86 -9.13
C SER A 241 1.75 -19.51 -9.22
N LEU A 242 1.39 -18.36 -8.64
CA LEU A 242 0.06 -17.78 -8.71
C LEU A 242 0.18 -16.28 -9.02
N LEU A 243 -0.75 -15.78 -9.84
CA LEU A 243 -0.86 -14.37 -10.19
C LEU A 243 -2.12 -13.76 -9.57
N PHE A 244 -2.01 -12.53 -9.11
CA PHE A 244 -3.15 -11.71 -8.68
C PHE A 244 -2.85 -10.24 -8.91
N ASP A 245 -3.88 -9.43 -9.08
CA ASP A 245 -3.75 -8.02 -9.40
C ASP A 245 -3.89 -7.14 -8.17
N VAL A 246 -2.97 -6.17 -8.02
CA VAL A 246 -3.03 -5.12 -7.02
C VAL A 246 -3.46 -3.83 -7.72
N GLY A 247 -4.65 -3.34 -7.36
CA GLY A 247 -5.23 -2.12 -7.91
C GLY A 247 -4.31 -0.91 -7.72
N PRO A 248 -4.57 0.19 -8.44
CA PRO A 248 -3.71 1.37 -8.43
C PRO A 248 -3.59 1.99 -7.04
N ARG A 249 -2.53 2.77 -6.85
CA ARG A 249 -2.31 3.62 -5.68
C ARG A 249 -3.58 4.41 -5.38
N ILE A 250 -4.04 4.32 -4.13
CA ILE A 250 -5.16 5.12 -3.64
C ILE A 250 -4.68 6.58 -3.51
N VAL A 251 -5.14 7.44 -4.42
CA VAL A 251 -4.95 8.88 -4.31
C VAL A 251 -6.13 9.45 -3.52
N VAL A 252 -5.94 9.68 -2.22
CA VAL A 252 -6.94 10.42 -1.42
C VAL A 252 -6.94 11.86 -1.93
N GLN A 253 -7.96 12.23 -2.69
CA GLN A 253 -8.11 13.60 -3.18
C GLN A 253 -8.37 14.52 -1.98
N PRO A 254 -7.59 15.60 -1.78
CA PRO A 254 -7.79 16.47 -0.62
C PRO A 254 -9.15 17.15 -0.66
N GLY A 255 -9.72 17.46 0.51
CA GLY A 255 -10.98 18.18 0.63
C GLY A 255 -10.97 19.54 -0.08
N SER A 256 -12.09 19.93 -0.66
CA SER A 256 -12.27 21.23 -1.34
C SER A 256 -13.69 21.77 -1.20
N VAL A 257 -13.83 23.09 -1.27
CA VAL A 257 -15.13 23.76 -1.43
C VAL A 257 -15.44 23.88 -2.92
N THR A 258 -16.57 23.32 -3.37
CA THR A 258 -16.96 23.29 -4.78
C THR A 258 -17.87 24.46 -5.18
N ASN A 259 -18.57 25.05 -4.21
CA ASN A 259 -19.41 26.23 -4.41
C ASN A 259 -19.46 27.06 -3.12
N PHE A 260 -19.57 28.38 -3.25
CA PHE A 260 -19.80 29.28 -2.12
C PHE A 260 -20.56 30.54 -2.56
N THR A 261 -21.75 30.74 -2.00
CA THR A 261 -22.66 31.82 -2.38
C THR A 261 -23.22 32.54 -1.16
N ALA A 262 -23.76 33.74 -1.38
CA ALA A 262 -24.51 34.51 -0.40
C ALA A 262 -25.88 34.84 -0.98
N THR A 263 -26.97 34.72 -0.20
CA THR A 263 -28.31 35.14 -0.65
C THR A 263 -28.38 36.63 -0.94
N ALA A 264 -27.67 37.44 -0.15
CA ALA A 264 -27.45 38.86 -0.44
C ALA A 264 -25.97 39.23 -0.29
N ASN A 265 -25.39 39.78 -1.35
CA ASN A 265 -24.01 40.28 -1.38
C ASN A 265 -23.90 41.80 -1.19
N ARG A 266 -25.04 42.48 -1.05
CA ARG A 266 -25.17 43.90 -0.70
C ARG A 266 -26.07 44.01 0.52
N LEU A 267 -25.54 44.51 1.63
CA LEU A 267 -26.20 44.50 2.93
C LEU A 267 -26.22 45.90 3.51
N VAL A 268 -27.35 46.34 4.04
CA VAL A 268 -27.39 47.48 4.96
C VAL A 268 -26.92 46.97 6.33
N SER A 269 -26.15 47.78 7.06
CA SER A 269 -25.68 47.45 8.41
C SER A 269 -26.82 46.93 9.29
N GLY A 270 -26.64 45.73 9.86
CA GLY A 270 -27.66 45.06 10.68
C GLY A 270 -28.59 44.10 9.91
N ASN A 271 -28.58 44.10 8.58
CA ASN A 271 -29.32 43.10 7.80
C ASN A 271 -28.58 41.76 7.78
N GLN A 272 -29.34 40.69 7.62
CA GLN A 272 -28.84 39.32 7.58
C GLN A 272 -28.60 38.86 6.14
N THR A 273 -27.60 38.00 5.95
CA THR A 273 -27.36 37.23 4.73
C THR A 273 -27.12 35.77 5.08
N THR A 274 -27.52 34.86 4.20
CA THR A 274 -27.22 33.44 4.35
C THR A 274 -26.09 33.09 3.40
N LEU A 275 -25.00 32.57 3.96
CA LEU A 275 -23.90 32.01 3.20
C LEU A 275 -24.12 30.50 3.03
N SER A 276 -23.91 30.01 1.82
CA SER A 276 -24.16 28.62 1.44
C SER A 276 -22.94 28.04 0.74
N TRP A 277 -22.50 26.84 1.11
CA TRP A 277 -21.34 26.19 0.47
C TRP A 277 -21.57 24.71 0.22
N ASN A 278 -20.94 24.20 -0.83
CA ASN A 278 -20.85 22.77 -1.12
C ASN A 278 -19.40 22.30 -0.95
N THR A 279 -19.22 21.08 -0.45
CA THR A 279 -17.89 20.50 -0.22
C THR A 279 -17.74 19.15 -0.90
N GLN A 280 -16.49 18.78 -1.19
CA GLN A 280 -16.10 17.46 -1.67
C GLN A 280 -14.92 16.97 -0.83
N ASN A 281 -14.91 15.68 -0.46
CA ASN A 281 -13.82 15.01 0.25
C ASN A 281 -13.39 15.68 1.57
N THR A 282 -14.30 16.39 2.25
CA THR A 282 -14.11 16.90 3.62
C THR A 282 -15.40 16.74 4.41
N LYS A 283 -15.28 16.56 5.73
CA LYS A 283 -16.42 16.42 6.65
C LYS A 283 -16.79 17.75 7.31
N ALA A 284 -15.93 18.76 7.25
CA ALA A 284 -16.14 20.01 7.96
C ALA A 284 -15.44 21.21 7.31
N VAL A 285 -15.94 22.41 7.60
CA VAL A 285 -15.37 23.68 7.14
C VAL A 285 -15.25 24.68 8.29
N ASN A 286 -14.53 25.75 8.04
CA ASN A 286 -14.59 26.97 8.85
C ASN A 286 -14.61 28.19 7.93
N LEU A 287 -15.01 29.33 8.49
CA LEU A 287 -15.12 30.59 7.76
C LEU A 287 -14.17 31.63 8.36
N GLN A 288 -13.70 32.58 7.55
CA GLN A 288 -12.91 33.71 8.01
C GLN A 288 -13.39 34.97 7.31
N PHE A 289 -13.68 36.00 8.11
CA PHE A 289 -14.15 37.29 7.63
C PHE A 289 -13.01 38.29 7.67
N THR A 290 -12.78 39.03 6.59
CA THR A 290 -11.81 40.14 6.56
C THR A 290 -12.50 41.43 6.99
N CYS A 291 -12.43 41.75 8.27
CA CYS A 291 -13.01 43.00 8.78
C CYS A 291 -11.96 44.10 8.84
N THR A 292 -12.40 45.32 8.52
CA THR A 292 -11.67 46.56 8.82
C THR A 292 -12.19 47.14 10.15
N SER A 293 -11.47 48.11 10.73
CA SER A 293 -11.93 48.81 11.93
C SER A 293 -13.33 49.41 11.70
N GLY A 294 -14.26 49.18 12.63
CA GLY A 294 -15.66 49.58 12.52
C GLY A 294 -16.59 48.56 11.82
N ILE A 295 -16.10 47.35 11.52
CA ILE A 295 -16.91 46.23 11.06
C ILE A 295 -16.92 45.12 12.12
N SER A 296 -18.13 44.68 12.50
CA SER A 296 -18.31 43.52 13.38
C SER A 296 -19.23 42.49 12.73
N THR A 297 -18.82 41.23 12.80
CA THR A 297 -19.51 40.07 12.22
C THR A 297 -20.18 39.25 13.29
N HIS A 298 -21.41 38.80 13.04
CA HIS A 298 -22.18 37.97 13.96
C HIS A 298 -22.80 36.79 13.23
N SER A 299 -22.78 35.59 13.83
CA SER A 299 -23.64 34.49 13.40
C SER A 299 -25.04 34.69 13.98
N VAL A 300 -26.05 34.20 13.25
CA VAL A 300 -27.46 34.28 13.64
C VAL A 300 -28.04 32.87 13.67
N VAL A 301 -28.59 32.46 14.81
CA VAL A 301 -29.30 31.19 14.99
C VAL A 301 -30.65 31.47 15.66
N GLY A 302 -31.73 31.32 14.90
CA GLY A 302 -33.07 31.73 15.35
C GLY A 302 -33.10 33.23 15.65
N THR A 303 -33.36 33.60 16.91
CA THR A 303 -33.35 34.99 17.39
C THR A 303 -32.04 35.38 18.09
N SER A 304 -31.12 34.44 18.28
CA SER A 304 -29.85 34.67 18.96
C SER A 304 -28.76 35.15 18.00
N THR A 305 -27.88 36.02 18.49
CA THR A 305 -26.70 36.47 17.74
C THR A 305 -25.43 36.22 18.55
N GLN A 306 -24.36 35.76 17.89
CA GLN A 306 -23.06 35.53 18.50
C GLN A 306 -21.99 36.28 17.72
N ALA A 307 -21.17 37.07 18.42
CA ALA A 307 -20.05 37.78 17.80
C ALA A 307 -18.99 36.79 17.30
N LEU A 308 -18.51 37.02 16.08
CA LEU A 308 -17.48 36.22 15.43
C LEU A 308 -16.18 37.02 15.34
N PRO A 309 -15.02 36.37 15.49
CA PRO A 309 -13.75 37.03 15.34
C PRO A 309 -13.48 37.36 13.87
N CYS A 310 -12.75 38.44 13.65
CA CYS A 310 -12.31 38.90 12.34
C CYS A 310 -10.86 38.51 12.09
N GLY A 311 -10.52 38.19 10.84
CA GLY A 311 -9.15 37.88 10.43
C GLY A 311 -8.62 36.52 10.89
N ILE A 312 -9.41 35.74 11.64
CA ILE A 312 -9.11 34.36 12.06
C ILE A 312 -10.34 33.45 11.85
N PRO A 313 -10.22 32.11 11.98
CA PRO A 313 -11.36 31.21 11.84
C PRO A 313 -12.50 31.57 12.80
N ALA A 314 -13.72 31.60 12.28
CA ALA A 314 -14.90 32.12 12.96
C ALA A 314 -15.44 31.20 14.05
N PHE A 315 -15.24 29.88 13.90
CA PHE A 315 -15.75 28.89 14.85
C PHE A 315 -14.62 28.11 15.53
N THR A 316 -14.79 27.83 16.82
CA THR A 316 -13.89 26.96 17.60
C THR A 316 -14.16 25.47 17.33
N GLN A 317 -15.39 25.13 16.95
CA GLN A 317 -15.78 23.80 16.46
C GLN A 317 -16.15 23.90 14.99
N SER A 318 -15.60 23.02 14.15
CA SER A 318 -15.87 23.02 12.71
C SER A 318 -17.36 22.85 12.40
N VAL A 319 -17.82 23.50 11.34
CA VAL A 319 -19.19 23.33 10.84
C VAL A 319 -19.22 22.11 9.92
N SER A 320 -20.09 21.15 10.19
CA SER A 320 -20.18 19.89 9.43
C SER A 320 -20.73 20.10 8.01
N GLY A 321 -20.03 19.59 6.99
CA GLY A 321 -20.53 19.37 5.62
C GLY A 321 -21.23 20.52 4.89
N THR A 322 -21.80 20.19 3.72
CA THR A 322 -22.57 21.08 2.83
C THR A 322 -23.77 21.67 3.56
N THR A 323 -23.65 22.93 3.99
CA THR A 323 -24.63 23.60 4.86
C THR A 323 -24.76 25.07 4.51
N THR A 324 -25.77 25.71 5.08
CA THR A 324 -25.99 27.15 5.03
C THR A 324 -25.88 27.73 6.43
N SER A 325 -25.45 28.97 6.55
CA SER A 325 -25.38 29.68 7.82
C SER A 325 -25.71 31.15 7.64
N THR A 326 -26.48 31.71 8.57
CA THR A 326 -26.93 33.11 8.50
C THR A 326 -26.03 33.99 9.33
N PHE A 327 -25.65 35.13 8.76
CA PHE A 327 -24.74 36.09 9.36
C PHE A 327 -25.30 37.50 9.24
N MET A 328 -24.91 38.34 10.20
CA MET A 328 -25.21 39.77 10.24
C MET A 328 -23.91 40.55 10.36
N LEU A 329 -23.77 41.62 9.58
CA LEU A 329 -22.62 42.51 9.64
C LEU A 329 -23.08 43.91 10.04
N ILE A 330 -22.35 44.52 10.98
CA ILE A 330 -22.58 45.90 11.43
C ILE A 330 -21.43 46.74 10.90
N ASN A 331 -21.76 47.87 10.26
CA ASN A 331 -20.81 48.82 9.70
C ASN A 331 -21.01 50.21 10.31
N THR A 332 -20.06 50.65 11.14
CA THR A 332 -20.07 51.95 11.80
C THR A 332 -19.11 52.97 11.15
N THR A 333 -18.48 52.62 10.02
CA THR A 333 -17.43 53.44 9.39
C THR A 333 -17.93 54.67 8.63
N GLY A 334 -19.24 54.80 8.43
CA GLY A 334 -19.84 55.85 7.60
C GLY A 334 -19.61 55.70 6.10
N LEU A 335 -18.84 54.71 5.66
CA LEU A 335 -18.54 54.39 4.25
C LEU A 335 -18.97 52.95 3.92
N VAL A 336 -19.20 52.66 2.63
CA VAL A 336 -19.46 51.27 2.19
C VAL A 336 -18.18 50.45 2.31
N GLN A 337 -18.25 49.31 2.98
CA GLN A 337 -17.11 48.40 3.17
C GLN A 337 -17.28 47.13 2.33
N ASN A 338 -16.18 46.64 1.77
CA ASN A 338 -16.15 45.37 1.04
C ASN A 338 -15.47 44.30 1.89
N ILE A 339 -16.28 43.36 2.39
CA ILE A 339 -15.85 42.30 3.32
C ILE A 339 -15.68 41.01 2.54
N SER A 340 -14.46 40.49 2.49
CA SER A 340 -14.21 39.15 1.97
C SER A 340 -14.51 38.10 3.05
N VAL A 341 -15.25 37.07 2.66
CA VAL A 341 -15.49 35.88 3.48
C VAL A 341 -14.86 34.72 2.76
N LEU A 342 -13.98 33.98 3.44
CA LEU A 342 -13.38 32.75 2.94
C LEU A 342 -14.00 31.57 3.68
N VAL A 343 -14.50 30.58 2.98
CA VAL A 343 -14.81 29.26 3.53
C VAL A 343 -13.69 28.30 3.13
N PHE A 344 -13.21 27.48 4.06
CA PHE A 344 -12.11 26.57 3.78
C PHE A 344 -12.33 25.19 4.43
N PRO A 345 -11.95 24.11 3.72
CA PRO A 345 -12.16 22.75 4.19
C PRO A 345 -11.19 22.39 5.33
N GLN A 346 -11.66 21.53 6.23
CA GLN A 346 -10.80 20.86 7.21
C GLN A 346 -10.08 19.67 6.55
N ASN A 347 -8.79 19.58 6.78
CA ASN A 347 -7.94 18.45 6.43
C ASN A 347 -8.21 17.25 7.35
N ALA A 348 -7.75 16.06 6.97
CA ALA A 348 -7.92 14.84 7.77
C ALA A 348 -7.21 14.89 9.14
N ASP A 349 -6.15 15.70 9.26
CA ASP A 349 -5.41 15.95 10.51
C ASP A 349 -6.06 17.02 11.41
N GLY A 350 -7.23 17.53 11.03
CA GLY A 350 -7.96 18.57 11.77
C GLY A 350 -7.50 20.00 11.48
N THR A 351 -6.44 20.21 10.70
CA THR A 351 -6.00 21.54 10.26
C THR A 351 -6.87 22.06 9.12
N TYR A 352 -6.69 23.32 8.71
CA TYR A 352 -7.50 23.94 7.67
C TYR A 352 -6.67 24.41 6.48
N ASN A 353 -7.17 24.18 5.26
CA ASN A 353 -6.45 24.55 4.04
C ASN A 353 -7.16 25.66 3.24
N GLY A 354 -6.71 26.90 3.41
CA GLY A 354 -7.26 28.07 2.69
C GLY A 354 -7.10 28.02 1.17
N THR A 355 -6.14 27.28 0.62
CA THR A 355 -5.89 27.22 -0.84
C THR A 355 -6.94 26.43 -1.61
N ARG A 356 -7.73 25.62 -0.91
CA ARG A 356 -8.83 24.81 -1.45
C ARG A 356 -10.20 25.28 -0.96
N GLY A 357 -10.23 26.47 -0.36
CA GLY A 357 -11.44 27.18 0.01
C GLY A 357 -12.05 27.94 -1.16
N ALA A 358 -13.20 28.56 -0.90
CA ALA A 358 -13.86 29.47 -1.81
C ALA A 358 -14.15 30.79 -1.10
N GLN A 359 -14.15 31.89 -1.85
CA GLN A 359 -14.32 33.23 -1.29
C GLN A 359 -15.54 33.92 -1.92
N THR A 360 -16.31 34.62 -1.09
CA THR A 360 -17.33 35.57 -1.54
C THR A 360 -17.07 36.94 -0.93
N ASN A 361 -17.63 37.98 -1.54
CA ASN A 361 -17.47 39.36 -1.07
C ASN A 361 -18.84 39.95 -0.76
N LEU A 362 -18.93 40.63 0.39
CA LEU A 362 -20.13 41.30 0.87
C LEU A 362 -19.88 42.81 0.91
N LEU A 363 -20.68 43.58 0.19
CA LEU A 363 -20.70 45.04 0.26
C LEU A 363 -21.65 45.46 1.39
N VAL A 364 -21.10 46.00 2.48
CA VAL A 364 -21.87 46.41 3.66
C VAL A 364 -21.97 47.93 3.70
N TYR A 365 -23.19 48.45 3.54
CA TYR A 365 -23.53 49.87 3.63
C TYR A 365 -23.68 50.29 5.11
N PRO A 366 -23.28 51.52 5.48
CA PRO A 366 -23.55 52.04 6.82
C PRO A 366 -25.07 52.15 7.05
N PRO A 367 -25.53 52.26 8.31
CA PRO A 367 -26.94 52.51 8.58
C PRO A 367 -27.37 53.79 7.87
N THR A 368 -28.45 53.73 7.10
CA THR A 368 -29.04 54.90 6.48
C THR A 368 -29.42 55.89 7.57
N ILE A 369 -28.73 57.02 7.64
CA ILE A 369 -29.22 58.18 8.39
C ILE A 369 -30.52 58.61 7.71
N THR A 370 -31.66 58.43 8.36
CA THR A 370 -32.91 59.06 7.93
C THR A 370 -32.69 60.56 8.06
N PRO A 371 -32.64 61.34 6.96
CA PRO A 371 -32.52 62.79 7.09
C PRO A 371 -33.80 63.31 7.77
N THR A 372 -33.64 64.03 8.88
CA THR A 372 -34.71 64.87 9.43
C THR A 372 -35.20 65.82 8.34
N PRO A 373 -36.53 65.99 8.17
CA PRO A 373 -37.08 66.70 7.03
C PRO A 373 -36.59 68.16 6.98
N PRO A 374 -36.10 68.67 5.83
CA PRO A 374 -35.73 70.07 5.68
C PRO A 374 -36.97 70.98 5.74
N PRO A 375 -36.86 72.22 6.25
CA PRO A 375 -37.97 73.17 6.21
C PRO A 375 -38.30 73.58 4.77
N THR A 376 -39.59 73.75 4.53
CA THR A 376 -40.26 73.96 3.23
C THR A 376 -39.66 75.14 2.43
N PRO A 377 -39.25 74.94 1.16
CA PRO A 377 -38.87 76.04 0.26
C PRO A 377 -40.06 76.58 -0.55
N PRO A 378 -40.02 77.86 -1.00
CA PRO A 378 -41.06 78.43 -1.85
C PRO A 378 -40.85 78.13 -3.35
N VAL A 379 -42.01 77.92 -3.98
CA VAL A 379 -42.47 77.96 -5.39
C VAL A 379 -41.46 78.11 -6.56
N SER A 380 -41.77 77.27 -7.56
CA SER A 380 -41.17 76.85 -8.85
C SER A 380 -40.86 77.87 -9.96
N ILE A 381 -39.99 77.46 -10.91
CA ILE A 381 -40.16 77.65 -12.38
C ILE A 381 -39.61 76.39 -13.12
N PRO A 382 -40.24 75.90 -14.20
CA PRO A 382 -39.83 74.69 -14.93
C PRO A 382 -38.97 74.98 -16.17
N VAL A 383 -38.02 74.09 -16.53
CA VAL A 383 -37.48 73.97 -17.89
C VAL A 383 -37.27 72.50 -18.29
N THR A 384 -37.68 72.25 -19.52
CA THR A 384 -37.92 71.02 -20.28
C THR A 384 -36.63 70.27 -20.67
N GLY A 385 -36.77 68.97 -20.97
CA GLY A 385 -35.71 67.97 -21.13
C GLY A 385 -34.83 68.08 -22.38
N ILE A 386 -33.89 67.13 -22.53
CA ILE A 386 -33.34 66.61 -23.81
C ILE A 386 -32.72 65.22 -23.55
N ALA A 387 -32.81 64.39 -24.59
CA ALA A 387 -32.60 62.95 -24.65
C ALA A 387 -31.13 62.49 -24.82
N THR A 388 -31.01 61.16 -24.70
CA THR A 388 -29.91 60.21 -24.88
C THR A 388 -28.99 60.33 -26.11
N SER A 389 -27.72 59.93 -25.97
CA SER A 389 -27.03 58.91 -26.83
C SER A 389 -25.61 58.53 -26.30
N PRO A 390 -25.15 57.27 -26.45
CA PRO A 390 -23.79 56.82 -26.10
C PRO A 390 -22.82 56.82 -27.29
N VAL A 391 -21.55 57.19 -27.06
CA VAL A 391 -20.47 57.22 -28.07
C VAL A 391 -19.53 56.03 -27.87
N THR A 392 -19.33 55.21 -28.92
CA THR A 392 -18.32 54.14 -28.99
C THR A 392 -17.03 54.70 -29.63
N GLN A 393 -15.91 54.70 -28.90
CA GLN A 393 -14.57 54.98 -29.45
C GLN A 393 -13.68 53.73 -29.33
N THR A 394 -13.10 53.27 -30.44
CA THR A 394 -12.20 52.11 -30.50
C THR A 394 -10.76 52.60 -30.67
N LYS A 395 -9.90 52.40 -29.65
CA LYS A 395 -8.45 52.62 -29.74
C LYS A 395 -7.79 51.45 -30.48
N THR A 396 -6.93 51.75 -31.44
CA THR A 396 -6.12 50.77 -32.20
C THR A 396 -4.84 50.43 -31.44
N PHE A 397 -4.57 49.13 -31.24
CA PHE A 397 -3.34 48.61 -30.62
C PHE A 397 -2.22 48.58 -31.66
N THR A 398 -0.99 48.95 -31.26
CA THR A 398 0.20 48.91 -32.12
C THR A 398 0.96 47.59 -31.91
N SER A 399 1.41 47.00 -33.01
CA SER A 399 2.15 45.73 -33.05
C SER A 399 3.38 45.74 -32.14
N ILE A 400 3.53 44.70 -31.31
CA ILE A 400 4.64 44.58 -30.36
C ILE A 400 5.75 43.74 -31.01
N LYS A 401 6.83 44.39 -31.44
CA LYS A 401 7.99 43.73 -32.08
C LYS A 401 8.59 42.65 -31.16
N GLY A 402 8.48 41.38 -31.58
CA GLY A 402 8.99 40.21 -30.85
C GLY A 402 7.97 39.42 -30.01
N ALA A 403 6.65 39.65 -30.21
CA ALA A 403 5.62 38.89 -29.52
C ALA A 403 5.48 37.45 -30.05
N THR A 404 5.49 36.48 -29.15
CA THR A 404 5.16 35.08 -29.42
C THR A 404 3.68 34.85 -29.16
N THR A 405 3.01 34.04 -30.00
CA THR A 405 1.61 33.65 -29.86
C THR A 405 1.26 33.17 -28.44
N PHE A 406 0.11 33.60 -27.90
CA PHE A 406 -0.43 33.10 -26.64
C PHE A 406 -0.89 31.63 -26.79
N THR A 407 -0.24 30.71 -26.09
CA THR A 407 -0.49 29.26 -26.15
C THR A 407 -0.96 28.64 -24.84
N GLN A 408 -0.86 29.35 -23.70
CA GLN A 408 -1.23 28.84 -22.37
C GLN A 408 -2.46 29.53 -21.80
N TYR A 409 -3.13 28.86 -20.84
CA TYR A 409 -4.15 29.50 -20.02
C TYR A 409 -3.48 30.42 -19.02
N LEU A 410 -3.91 31.69 -18.97
CA LEU A 410 -3.43 32.65 -17.97
C LEU A 410 -4.60 33.07 -17.09
N VAL A 411 -4.40 32.95 -15.78
CA VAL A 411 -5.34 33.34 -14.73
C VAL A 411 -4.61 34.12 -13.65
N ARG A 412 -5.34 34.79 -12.76
CA ARG A 412 -4.74 35.47 -11.60
C ARG A 412 -3.83 34.53 -10.80
N GLY A 413 -2.62 34.98 -10.50
CA GLY A 413 -1.54 34.17 -9.92
C GLY A 413 -0.56 33.55 -10.93
N SER A 414 -0.89 33.56 -12.23
CA SER A 414 0.03 33.10 -13.28
C SER A 414 1.27 34.01 -13.33
N SER A 415 2.45 33.40 -13.46
CA SER A 415 3.73 34.11 -13.47
C SER A 415 4.64 33.54 -14.55
N LYS A 416 4.67 34.14 -15.75
CA LYS A 416 5.45 33.67 -16.92
C LYS A 416 5.68 34.79 -17.94
N SER A 417 6.55 34.56 -18.93
CA SER A 417 6.80 35.46 -20.06
C SER A 417 5.51 35.87 -20.82
N GLN A 418 4.53 34.98 -20.95
CA GLN A 418 3.24 35.28 -21.59
C GLN A 418 2.36 36.25 -20.78
N VAL A 419 2.49 36.30 -19.45
CA VAL A 419 1.80 37.31 -18.63
C VAL A 419 2.41 38.69 -18.87
N LYS A 420 3.73 38.76 -19.02
CA LYS A 420 4.43 40.00 -19.36
C LYS A 420 3.95 40.53 -20.73
N GLN A 421 3.80 39.66 -21.72
CA GLN A 421 3.25 40.00 -23.03
C GLN A 421 1.80 40.49 -22.96
N LEU A 422 0.96 39.82 -22.16
CA LEU A 422 -0.42 40.25 -21.93
C LEU A 422 -0.47 41.67 -21.34
N GLN A 423 0.34 41.93 -20.33
CA GLN A 423 0.42 43.24 -19.69
C GLN A 423 0.93 44.32 -20.65
N GLN A 424 1.94 44.01 -21.47
CA GLN A 424 2.43 44.92 -22.52
C GLN A 424 1.32 45.32 -23.48
N LEU A 425 0.54 44.35 -23.97
CA LEU A 425 -0.58 44.60 -24.88
C LEU A 425 -1.67 45.44 -24.19
N LEU A 426 -2.10 45.05 -23.00
CA LEU A 426 -3.15 45.77 -22.27
C LEU A 426 -2.72 47.19 -21.87
N SER A 427 -1.43 47.41 -21.61
CA SER A 427 -0.88 48.71 -21.17
C SER A 427 -0.92 49.80 -22.26
N GLN A 428 -1.07 49.42 -23.54
CA GLN A 428 -1.26 50.35 -24.65
C GLN A 428 -2.56 51.15 -24.53
N ASP A 429 -3.54 50.62 -23.79
CA ASP A 429 -4.79 51.32 -23.52
C ASP A 429 -5.00 51.54 -22.03
N ALA A 430 -4.68 52.75 -21.56
CA ALA A 430 -4.90 53.18 -20.19
C ALA A 430 -6.39 53.13 -19.76
N THR A 431 -7.36 53.08 -20.68
CA THR A 431 -8.78 52.88 -20.32
C THR A 431 -9.07 51.43 -19.92
N LEU A 432 -8.30 50.47 -20.44
CA LEU A 432 -8.35 49.07 -20.03
C LEU A 432 -7.44 48.83 -18.83
N TYR A 433 -6.18 49.27 -18.93
CA TYR A 433 -5.15 49.04 -17.93
C TYR A 433 -4.52 50.35 -17.43
N PRO A 434 -5.24 51.14 -16.60
CA PRO A 434 -4.74 52.42 -16.07
C PRO A 434 -3.41 52.30 -15.31
N GLU A 435 -3.19 51.14 -14.68
CA GLU A 435 -2.00 50.90 -13.87
C GLU A 435 -0.74 50.67 -14.73
N GLN A 436 -0.89 50.27 -16.00
CA GLN A 436 0.20 50.07 -16.98
C GLN A 436 1.39 49.22 -16.46
N LEU A 437 1.15 48.35 -15.47
CA LEU A 437 2.19 47.57 -14.82
C LEU A 437 2.57 46.33 -15.65
N VAL A 438 3.83 46.24 -16.06
CA VAL A 438 4.39 45.09 -16.78
C VAL A 438 5.36 44.33 -15.87
N THR A 439 4.80 43.56 -14.94
CA THR A 439 5.57 42.84 -13.90
C THR A 439 5.86 41.38 -14.26
N GLY A 440 5.14 40.82 -15.24
CA GLY A 440 5.15 39.38 -15.51
C GLY A 440 4.34 38.53 -14.51
N TYR A 441 3.69 39.17 -13.53
CA TYR A 441 2.80 38.54 -12.54
C TYR A 441 1.34 38.94 -12.79
N PHE A 442 0.45 37.97 -12.95
CA PHE A 442 -0.96 38.20 -13.22
C PHE A 442 -1.67 38.54 -11.91
N GLY A 443 -1.54 39.79 -11.49
CA GLY A 443 -2.14 40.32 -10.28
C GLY A 443 -3.56 40.87 -10.48
N PRO A 444 -4.17 41.43 -9.42
CA PRO A 444 -5.51 42.04 -9.49
C PRO A 444 -5.64 43.15 -10.56
N ALA A 445 -4.59 43.92 -10.82
CA ALA A 445 -4.62 44.98 -11.83
C ALA A 445 -4.73 44.39 -13.26
N THR A 446 -3.97 43.33 -13.54
CA THR A 446 -4.02 42.61 -14.82
C THR A 446 -5.35 41.86 -14.99
N ASP A 447 -5.92 41.30 -13.92
CA ASP A 447 -7.25 40.67 -13.93
C ASP A 447 -8.36 41.66 -14.30
N ARG A 448 -8.37 42.84 -13.68
CA ARG A 448 -9.33 43.91 -14.02
C ARG A 448 -9.16 44.37 -15.47
N ALA A 449 -7.93 44.55 -15.92
CA ALA A 449 -7.65 44.95 -17.29
C ALA A 449 -8.10 43.90 -18.31
N LEU A 450 -7.89 42.61 -18.01
CA LEU A 450 -8.35 41.51 -18.86
C LEU A 450 -9.87 41.45 -18.93
N LYS A 451 -10.56 41.61 -17.81
CA LYS A 451 -12.04 41.62 -17.77
C LYS A 451 -12.63 42.74 -18.61
N ARG A 452 -12.07 43.96 -18.49
CA ARG A 452 -12.45 45.10 -19.35
C ARG A 452 -12.18 44.82 -20.83
N PHE A 453 -11.04 44.18 -21.14
CA PHE A 453 -10.71 43.77 -22.50
C PHE A 453 -11.74 42.75 -23.05
N GLN A 454 -12.11 41.75 -22.25
CA GLN A 454 -13.09 40.74 -22.63
C GLN A 454 -14.49 41.34 -22.85
N GLU A 455 -14.91 42.26 -21.99
CA GLU A 455 -16.18 42.97 -22.16
C GLU A 455 -16.16 43.84 -23.42
N ARG A 456 -15.08 44.59 -23.64
CA ARG A 456 -14.94 45.46 -24.81
C ARG A 456 -15.00 44.70 -26.12
N TYR A 457 -14.38 43.52 -26.19
CA TYR A 457 -14.41 42.67 -27.39
C TYR A 457 -15.53 41.62 -27.38
N THR A 458 -16.46 41.70 -26.43
CA THR A 458 -17.59 40.77 -26.28
C THR A 458 -17.15 39.29 -26.27
N ILE A 459 -16.01 39.01 -25.62
CA ILE A 459 -15.43 37.66 -25.50
C ILE A 459 -16.06 36.89 -24.33
N ALA A 460 -16.22 37.58 -23.20
CA ALA A 460 -16.79 37.06 -21.97
C ALA A 460 -17.30 38.22 -21.11
N ARG A 461 -18.34 37.98 -20.31
CA ARG A 461 -18.99 38.93 -19.38
C ARG A 461 -19.06 38.32 -17.97
N PRO A 462 -19.35 39.11 -16.93
CA PRO A 462 -19.53 38.58 -15.57
C PRO A 462 -20.57 37.44 -15.55
N GLY A 463 -20.13 36.24 -15.14
CA GLY A 463 -20.95 35.03 -15.13
C GLY A 463 -20.54 33.97 -16.16
N ASP A 464 -19.79 34.34 -17.19
CA ASP A 464 -19.26 33.36 -18.16
C ASP A 464 -18.07 32.60 -17.55
N GLU A 465 -17.98 31.30 -17.83
CA GLU A 465 -16.88 30.43 -17.36
C GLU A 465 -15.49 30.95 -17.75
N GLY A 466 -15.40 31.74 -18.82
CA GLY A 466 -14.16 32.35 -19.33
C GLY A 466 -13.83 33.75 -18.83
N TYR A 467 -14.62 34.33 -17.91
CA TYR A 467 -14.48 35.72 -17.49
C TYR A 467 -13.31 35.91 -16.50
N GLY A 468 -12.34 36.74 -16.87
CA GLY A 468 -11.09 36.95 -16.12
C GLY A 468 -9.99 35.91 -16.39
N LEU A 469 -10.15 35.05 -17.41
CA LEU A 469 -9.12 34.10 -17.82
C LEU A 469 -8.78 34.19 -19.31
N VAL A 470 -7.50 33.97 -19.63
CA VAL A 470 -7.00 33.91 -21.01
C VAL A 470 -7.23 32.50 -21.56
N GLY A 471 -8.47 32.23 -21.94
CA GLY A 471 -8.90 30.96 -22.53
C GLY A 471 -8.80 30.96 -24.06
N PRO A 472 -9.19 29.89 -24.75
CA PRO A 472 -9.04 29.77 -26.20
C PRO A 472 -9.62 30.96 -26.99
N LYS A 473 -10.82 31.43 -26.62
CA LYS A 473 -11.47 32.60 -27.25
C LYS A 473 -10.70 33.90 -26.99
N THR A 474 -10.28 34.14 -25.75
CA THR A 474 -9.47 35.32 -25.39
C THR A 474 -8.11 35.31 -26.08
N ARG A 475 -7.45 34.15 -26.19
CA ARG A 475 -6.18 33.98 -26.89
C ARG A 475 -6.30 34.24 -28.38
N ALA A 476 -7.34 33.70 -29.02
CA ALA A 476 -7.59 33.95 -30.44
C ALA A 476 -7.68 35.47 -30.72
N LYS A 477 -8.38 36.21 -29.86
CA LYS A 477 -8.45 37.67 -30.01
C LYS A 477 -7.12 38.35 -29.75
N LEU A 478 -6.40 37.99 -28.68
CA LEU A 478 -5.09 38.58 -28.37
C LEU A 478 -4.06 38.31 -29.48
N ASN A 479 -4.02 37.10 -30.03
CA ASN A 479 -3.13 36.74 -31.15
C ASN A 479 -3.48 37.54 -32.41
N SER A 480 -4.77 37.75 -32.72
CA SER A 480 -5.17 38.60 -33.84
C SER A 480 -4.74 40.07 -33.68
N LEU A 481 -4.42 40.51 -32.47
CA LEU A 481 -3.88 41.85 -32.20
C LEU A 481 -2.36 41.90 -32.25
N LEU A 482 -1.69 40.75 -32.24
CA LEU A 482 -0.22 40.62 -32.36
C LEU A 482 0.22 40.47 -33.82
N ASP A 483 -0.62 39.90 -34.69
CA ASP A 483 -0.36 39.68 -36.13
C ASP A 483 -0.75 40.90 -37.02
N LEU A 484 -1.00 42.08 -36.43
CA LEU A 484 -1.35 43.33 -37.12
C LEU A 484 -0.14 44.20 -37.46
#